data_AF-A0A6A4YPK9-F1
#
_entry.id   AF-A0A6A4YPK9-F1
#
_cell.length_a   1.000
_cell.length_b   1.000
_cell.length_c   1.000
_cell.angle_alpha   90.00
_cell.angle_beta   90.00
_cell.angle_gamma   90.00
#
_symmetry.space_group_name_H-M   'P 1'
#
loop_
_entity.id
_entity.type
_entity.pdbx_description
1 polymer ?
#
loop_
_entity_poly.entity_id
_entity_poly.type
_entity_poly.pdbx_seq_one_letter_code
_entity_poly.pdbx_strand_id
1 'polypeptide(L)'
;MEVDELNQAQRHQRGRPVSKYGPKKKPKQYKNSVVAYSERLTMIKYYETYGMSATLAAFHPNLTSTAREAMRKKVYSWLAKRDHIEKMASSPSTANMRCWRPLGAGTTLTAEAEEQLLGWVLDMRKDGVPVTHSMLRIMALEAAIDAGLQDHEFYAGWHWVHGFKRRHGLSLRARTRIGQDTPDDGDEALETFARRVRSIVAEHNIDRIYNAD
;
A
#
# COMPACT_ATOMS: atom_id res chain seq x y z
N MET A 1 -53.99 18.44 -29.50
CA MET A 1 -52.80 18.74 -30.33
C MET A 1 -51.76 19.31 -29.38
N GLU A 2 -51.24 18.51 -28.46
CA GLU A 2 -50.21 17.47 -28.69
C GLU A 2 -48.85 18.14 -28.88
N VAL A 3 -48.15 18.26 -27.75
CA VAL A 3 -46.78 18.74 -27.61
C VAL A 3 -45.87 17.54 -27.86
N ASP A 4 -45.37 17.42 -29.09
CA ASP A 4 -44.52 16.30 -29.50
C ASP A 4 -43.08 16.48 -28.98
N GLU A 5 -42.66 15.50 -28.18
CA GLU A 5 -41.40 15.41 -27.45
C GLU A 5 -40.17 15.34 -28.39
N LEU A 6 -39.24 16.28 -28.21
CA LEU A 6 -37.86 16.12 -28.69
C LEU A 6 -37.10 15.12 -27.81
N ASN A 7 -37.37 13.82 -27.97
CA ASN A 7 -36.62 12.75 -27.31
C ASN A 7 -35.46 12.28 -28.20
N GLN A 8 -34.39 13.05 -28.27
CA GLN A 8 -33.11 12.55 -28.79
C GLN A 8 -32.46 11.67 -27.71
N ALA A 9 -32.75 10.38 -27.74
CA ALA A 9 -32.08 9.38 -26.93
C ALA A 9 -30.57 9.41 -27.18
N GLN A 10 -29.79 9.81 -26.16
CA GLN A 10 -28.33 9.72 -26.17
C GLN A 10 -27.92 8.25 -26.40
N ARG A 11 -27.40 7.96 -27.60
CA ARG A 11 -26.85 6.64 -27.92
C ARG A 11 -25.63 6.39 -27.05
N HIS A 12 -25.72 5.43 -26.13
CA HIS A 12 -24.56 4.92 -25.40
C HIS A 12 -23.47 4.52 -26.39
N GLN A 13 -22.27 5.10 -26.26
CA GLN A 13 -21.13 4.70 -27.06
C GLN A 13 -20.82 3.24 -26.77
N ARG A 14 -21.11 2.36 -27.73
CA ARG A 14 -20.71 0.96 -27.69
C ARG A 14 -19.18 0.94 -27.74
N GLY A 15 -18.57 0.54 -26.63
CA GLY A 15 -17.13 0.34 -26.56
C GLY A 15 -16.63 -0.60 -27.66
N ARG A 16 -15.35 -0.47 -28.02
CA ARG A 16 -14.70 -1.23 -29.08
C ARG A 16 -15.00 -2.73 -28.92
N PRO A 17 -15.44 -3.45 -29.97
CA PRO A 17 -15.69 -4.88 -29.90
C PRO A 17 -14.45 -5.62 -29.38
N VAL A 18 -14.62 -6.45 -28.35
CA VAL A 18 -13.55 -7.32 -27.86
C VAL A 18 -13.21 -8.29 -29.00
N SER A 19 -12.00 -8.19 -29.56
CA SER A 19 -11.49 -9.14 -30.54
C SER A 19 -11.30 -10.50 -29.85
N LYS A 20 -12.37 -11.31 -29.84
CA LYS A 20 -12.37 -12.67 -29.28
C LYS A 20 -11.42 -13.62 -30.01
N TYR A 21 -10.95 -13.26 -31.20
CA TYR A 21 -10.21 -14.13 -32.12
C TYR A 21 -8.81 -13.60 -32.52
N GLY A 22 -8.29 -12.60 -31.82
CA GLY A 22 -6.90 -12.18 -32.00
C GLY A 22 -5.90 -13.32 -31.68
N PRO A 23 -4.68 -13.29 -32.24
CA PRO A 23 -3.67 -14.29 -31.96
C PRO A 23 -3.49 -14.47 -30.45
N LYS A 24 -3.70 -15.69 -29.95
CA LYS A 24 -3.52 -16.00 -28.53
C LYS A 24 -2.08 -15.67 -28.14
N LYS A 25 -1.88 -15.10 -26.95
CA LYS A 25 -0.53 -14.87 -26.39
C LYS A 25 0.24 -16.19 -26.46
N LYS A 26 1.42 -16.18 -27.10
CA LYS A 26 2.30 -17.34 -27.14
C LYS A 26 2.61 -17.79 -25.70
N PRO A 27 2.63 -19.11 -25.42
CA PRO A 27 2.98 -19.59 -24.09
C PRO A 27 4.39 -19.10 -23.71
N LYS A 28 4.60 -18.78 -22.43
CA LYS A 28 5.91 -18.37 -21.93
C LYS A 28 6.91 -19.51 -22.15
N GLN A 29 7.90 -19.27 -23.01
CA GLN A 29 8.97 -20.22 -23.30
C GLN A 29 9.86 -20.48 -22.07
N TYR A 30 10.10 -19.44 -21.27
CA TYR A 30 10.99 -19.52 -20.11
C TYR A 30 10.18 -19.47 -18.81
N LYS A 31 10.35 -20.50 -17.97
CA LYS A 31 9.82 -20.56 -16.61
C LYS A 31 10.97 -20.30 -15.62
N ASN A 32 11.04 -19.10 -15.07
CA ASN A 32 11.95 -18.83 -13.96
C ASN A 32 11.33 -19.36 -12.66
N SER A 33 11.89 -20.43 -12.10
CA SER A 33 11.63 -20.79 -10.71
C SER A 33 12.49 -19.91 -9.81
N VAL A 34 11.83 -19.15 -8.95
CA VAL A 34 12.48 -18.33 -7.93
C VAL A 34 12.20 -18.97 -6.58
N VAL A 35 13.29 -19.28 -5.87
CA VAL A 35 13.29 -19.94 -4.57
C VAL A 35 12.97 -18.91 -3.47
N ALA A 36 12.27 -19.32 -2.41
CA ALA A 36 11.93 -18.45 -1.27
C ALA A 36 13.17 -18.10 -0.42
N TYR A 37 13.11 -17.04 0.40
CA TYR A 37 14.24 -16.66 1.26
C TYR A 37 14.61 -17.74 2.29
N SER A 38 13.65 -18.45 2.85
CA SER A 38 13.88 -19.57 3.77
C SER A 38 14.73 -20.68 3.13
N GLU A 39 14.32 -21.14 1.94
CA GLU A 39 15.03 -22.19 1.21
C GLU A 39 16.42 -21.74 0.75
N ARG A 40 16.57 -20.47 0.33
CA ARG A 40 17.91 -19.90 0.05
C ARG A 40 18.81 -19.96 1.27
N LEU A 41 18.29 -19.61 2.45
CA LEU A 41 19.07 -19.66 3.69
C LEU A 41 19.46 -21.09 4.04
N THR A 42 18.55 -22.05 3.91
CA THR A 42 18.85 -23.47 4.13
C THR A 42 19.97 -23.96 3.22
N MET A 43 19.93 -23.59 1.92
CA MET A 43 20.99 -23.94 0.97
C MET A 43 22.33 -23.27 1.30
N ILE A 44 22.33 -22.02 1.76
CA ILE A 44 23.55 -21.32 2.20
C ILE A 44 24.19 -22.05 3.39
N LYS A 45 23.40 -22.38 4.41
CA LYS A 45 23.88 -23.11 5.61
C LYS A 45 24.42 -24.50 5.26
N TYR A 46 23.74 -25.20 4.36
CA TYR A 46 24.20 -26.51 3.89
C TYR A 46 25.50 -26.39 3.09
N TYR A 47 25.62 -25.36 2.24
CA TYR A 47 26.84 -25.06 1.49
C TYR A 47 28.04 -24.78 2.40
N GLU A 48 27.86 -24.00 3.47
CA GLU A 48 28.93 -23.70 4.43
C GLU A 48 29.47 -24.98 5.10
N THR A 49 28.64 -26.01 5.24
CA THR A 49 29.01 -27.27 5.90
C THR A 49 29.57 -28.32 4.94
N TYR A 50 28.96 -28.48 3.76
CA TYR A 50 29.23 -29.61 2.84
C TYR A 50 29.78 -29.19 1.48
N GLY A 51 29.85 -27.89 1.20
CA GLY A 51 30.31 -27.36 -0.07
C GLY A 51 29.29 -27.44 -1.21
N MET A 52 29.66 -26.88 -2.37
CA MET A 52 28.73 -26.63 -3.48
C MET A 52 28.21 -27.90 -4.15
N SER A 53 29.09 -28.88 -4.40
CA SER A 53 28.71 -30.12 -5.09
C SER A 53 27.64 -30.89 -4.31
N ALA A 54 27.87 -31.09 -3.01
CA ALA A 54 26.92 -31.75 -2.10
C ALA A 54 25.61 -30.97 -2.00
N THR A 55 25.67 -29.63 -1.92
CA THR A 55 24.47 -28.78 -1.89
C THR A 55 23.60 -28.99 -3.13
N LEU A 56 24.18 -28.99 -4.33
CA LEU A 56 23.40 -29.19 -5.55
C LEU A 56 22.86 -30.62 -5.65
N ALA A 57 23.59 -31.63 -5.17
CA ALA A 57 23.11 -33.00 -5.12
C ALA A 57 21.92 -33.17 -4.15
N ALA A 58 21.96 -32.52 -2.99
CA ALA A 58 20.92 -32.63 -1.97
C ALA A 58 19.62 -31.89 -2.35
N PHE A 59 19.73 -30.65 -2.84
CA PHE A 59 18.55 -29.80 -3.11
C PHE A 59 18.04 -29.92 -4.56
N HIS A 60 18.92 -30.27 -5.50
CA HIS A 60 18.59 -30.32 -6.92
C HIS A 60 19.25 -31.51 -7.65
N PRO A 61 18.92 -32.76 -7.26
CA PRO A 61 19.60 -33.96 -7.76
C PRO A 61 19.48 -34.13 -9.28
N ASN A 62 18.31 -33.82 -9.84
CA ASN A 62 17.94 -34.16 -11.22
C ASN A 62 18.21 -33.03 -12.24
N LEU A 63 19.13 -32.11 -11.97
CA LEU A 63 19.46 -31.05 -12.92
C LEU A 63 20.35 -31.56 -14.07
N THR A 64 20.10 -31.03 -15.27
CA THR A 64 21.05 -31.14 -16.39
C THR A 64 22.34 -30.37 -16.07
N SER A 65 23.44 -30.65 -16.76
CA SER A 65 24.73 -29.97 -16.52
C SER A 65 24.61 -28.44 -16.59
N THR A 66 23.96 -27.93 -17.64
CA THR A 66 23.71 -26.49 -17.82
C THR A 66 22.86 -25.89 -16.70
N ALA A 67 21.80 -26.59 -16.27
CA ALA A 67 20.93 -26.12 -15.20
C ALA A 67 21.63 -26.16 -13.83
N ARG A 68 22.50 -27.16 -13.61
CA ARG A 68 23.34 -27.27 -12.41
C ARG A 68 24.32 -26.11 -12.32
N GLU A 69 24.96 -25.73 -13.44
CA GLU A 69 25.84 -24.57 -13.50
C GLU A 69 25.10 -23.25 -13.28
N ALA A 70 23.89 -23.11 -13.84
CA ALA A 70 23.04 -21.94 -13.56
C ALA A 70 22.65 -21.85 -12.08
N MET A 71 22.35 -22.98 -11.43
CA MET A 71 22.05 -23.03 -10.01
C MET A 71 23.26 -22.71 -9.14
N ARG A 72 24.44 -23.24 -9.49
CA ARG A 72 25.71 -22.88 -8.85
C ARG A 72 25.90 -21.37 -8.82
N LYS A 73 25.73 -20.70 -9.96
CA LYS A 73 25.81 -19.23 -10.08
C LYS A 73 24.77 -18.52 -9.22
N LYS A 74 23.54 -19.03 -9.13
CA LYS A 74 22.50 -18.49 -8.23
C LYS A 74 22.93 -18.58 -6.77
N VAL A 75 23.43 -19.73 -6.31
CA VAL A 75 23.87 -19.91 -4.93
C VAL A 75 24.99 -18.93 -4.60
N TYR A 76 25.98 -18.72 -5.48
CA TYR A 76 26.99 -17.68 -5.28
C TYR A 76 26.41 -16.27 -5.21
N SER A 77 25.43 -15.95 -6.05
CA SER A 77 24.74 -14.64 -5.97
C SER A 77 23.97 -14.47 -4.65
N TRP A 78 23.52 -15.56 -4.04
CA TRP A 78 22.84 -15.56 -2.74
C TRP A 78 23.83 -15.43 -1.59
N LEU A 79 24.97 -16.11 -1.66
CA LEU A 79 26.07 -15.95 -0.70
C LEU A 79 26.56 -14.49 -0.65
N ALA A 80 26.70 -13.83 -1.81
CA ALA A 80 27.04 -12.40 -1.86
C ALA A 80 25.99 -11.47 -1.22
N LYS A 81 24.78 -11.97 -0.94
CA LYS A 81 23.66 -11.23 -0.32
C LYS A 81 23.16 -11.93 0.94
N ARG A 82 24.04 -12.67 1.63
CA ARG A 82 23.73 -13.53 2.78
C ARG A 82 22.97 -12.78 3.86
N ASP A 83 23.48 -11.63 4.30
CA ASP A 83 22.89 -10.84 5.39
C ASP A 83 21.44 -10.42 5.09
N HIS A 84 21.18 -10.00 3.85
CA HIS A 84 19.82 -9.68 3.42
C HIS A 84 18.92 -10.92 3.42
N ILE A 85 19.41 -12.05 2.94
CA ILE A 85 18.64 -13.31 2.92
C ILE A 85 18.34 -13.78 4.35
N GLU A 86 19.30 -13.69 5.26
CA GLU A 86 19.11 -14.01 6.68
C GLU A 86 18.06 -13.12 7.33
N LYS A 87 18.16 -11.80 7.15
CA LYS A 87 17.16 -10.84 7.64
C LYS A 87 15.76 -11.15 7.11
N MET A 88 15.65 -11.54 5.84
CA MET A 88 14.36 -11.86 5.24
C MET A 88 13.83 -13.22 5.66
N ALA A 89 14.71 -14.19 5.91
CA ALA A 89 14.33 -15.53 6.34
C ALA A 89 14.00 -15.61 7.84
N SER A 90 14.48 -14.67 8.66
CA SER A 90 14.22 -14.66 10.12
C SER A 90 12.78 -14.31 10.48
N SER A 91 12.05 -13.59 9.62
CA SER A 91 10.67 -13.20 9.87
C SER A 91 9.67 -14.12 9.13
N PRO A 92 8.64 -14.65 9.81
CA PRO A 92 7.60 -15.48 9.18
C PRO A 92 6.87 -14.78 8.02
N SER A 93 6.71 -13.45 8.08
CA SER A 93 6.02 -12.68 7.05
C SER A 93 6.81 -12.56 5.75
N THR A 94 8.13 -12.73 5.81
CA THR A 94 9.04 -12.54 4.68
C THR A 94 9.75 -13.81 4.23
N ALA A 95 9.85 -14.83 5.08
CA ALA A 95 10.60 -16.05 4.80
C ALA A 95 10.14 -16.78 3.53
N ASN A 96 8.82 -16.84 3.29
CA ASN A 96 8.23 -17.48 2.11
C ASN A 96 8.20 -16.56 0.87
N MET A 97 8.64 -15.31 0.99
CA MET A 97 8.70 -14.40 -0.15
C MET A 97 9.82 -14.82 -1.11
N ARG A 98 9.53 -14.74 -2.42
CA ARG A 98 10.49 -15.01 -3.49
C ARG A 98 11.20 -13.76 -3.98
N CYS A 99 10.57 -12.61 -3.80
CA CYS A 99 11.10 -11.31 -4.13
C CYS A 99 10.54 -10.34 -3.12
N TRP A 100 11.40 -9.51 -2.56
CA TRP A 100 11.01 -8.38 -1.75
C TRP A 100 11.41 -7.10 -2.45
N ARG A 101 10.54 -6.12 -2.35
CA ARG A 101 10.79 -4.76 -2.79
C ARG A 101 10.50 -3.85 -1.61
N PRO A 102 11.38 -2.87 -1.32
CA PRO A 102 11.07 -1.89 -0.31
C PRO A 102 9.78 -1.18 -0.67
N LEU A 103 9.04 -0.79 0.36
CA LEU A 103 7.89 0.06 0.21
C LEU A 103 8.36 1.39 -0.42
N GLY A 104 7.71 1.83 -1.51
CA GLY A 104 8.17 3.00 -2.27
C GLY A 104 9.15 2.69 -3.41
N ALA A 105 9.58 1.44 -3.60
CA ALA A 105 10.41 1.09 -4.75
C ALA A 105 9.65 1.28 -6.07
N GLY A 106 10.18 2.14 -6.95
CA GLY A 106 9.59 2.44 -8.25
C GLY A 106 8.39 3.38 -8.19
N THR A 107 8.32 4.26 -7.19
CA THR A 107 7.42 5.41 -7.24
C THR A 107 7.93 6.41 -8.28
N THR A 108 6.99 7.03 -8.99
CA THR A 108 7.29 8.07 -9.99
C THR A 108 7.67 9.39 -9.33
N LEU A 109 7.02 9.71 -8.20
CA LEU A 109 7.33 10.91 -7.42
C LEU A 109 8.53 10.63 -6.51
N THR A 110 9.38 11.64 -6.31
CA THR A 110 10.51 11.57 -5.38
C THR A 110 10.02 11.42 -3.94
N ALA A 111 10.85 10.84 -3.06
CA ALA A 111 10.49 10.66 -1.66
C ALA A 111 10.21 12.00 -0.96
N GLU A 112 11.01 13.02 -1.26
CA GLU A 112 10.86 14.37 -0.70
C GLU A 112 9.52 15.02 -1.09
N ALA A 113 9.15 15.01 -2.37
CA ALA A 113 7.87 15.55 -2.81
C ALA A 113 6.69 14.74 -2.24
N GLU A 114 6.86 13.43 -2.07
CA GLU A 114 5.84 12.58 -1.43
C GLU A 114 5.69 12.90 0.08
N GLU A 115 6.78 13.23 0.77
CA GLU A 115 6.78 13.65 2.18
C GLU A 115 6.14 15.04 2.38
N GLN A 116 6.42 15.99 1.49
CA GLN A 116 5.76 17.30 1.50
C GLN A 116 4.24 17.15 1.34
N LEU A 117 3.81 16.30 0.40
CA LEU A 117 2.41 16.00 0.20
C LEU A 117 1.79 15.32 1.43
N LEU A 118 2.52 14.44 2.11
CA LEU A 118 2.07 13.86 3.38
C LEU A 118 1.87 14.94 4.45
N GLY A 119 2.83 15.86 4.60
CA GLY A 119 2.73 16.98 5.54
C GLY A 119 1.45 17.79 5.31
N TRP A 120 1.21 18.19 4.06
CA TRP A 120 -0.02 18.87 3.66
C TRP A 120 -1.29 18.07 4.02
N VAL A 121 -1.31 16.75 3.77
CA VAL A 121 -2.47 15.91 4.15
C VAL A 121 -2.70 15.89 5.65
N LEU A 122 -1.63 15.83 6.45
CA LEU A 122 -1.72 15.80 7.91
C LEU A 122 -2.20 17.15 8.45
N ASP A 123 -1.70 18.26 7.91
CA ASP A 123 -2.12 19.61 8.30
C ASP A 123 -3.61 19.83 8.01
N MET A 124 -4.08 19.48 6.81
CA MET A 124 -5.51 19.55 6.47
C MET A 124 -6.37 18.72 7.41
N ARG A 125 -5.92 17.52 7.80
CA ARG A 125 -6.64 16.68 8.77
C ARG A 125 -6.63 17.26 10.18
N LYS A 126 -5.53 17.91 10.57
CA LYS A 126 -5.41 18.61 11.85
C LYS A 126 -6.39 19.77 11.93
N ASP A 127 -6.59 20.47 10.83
CA ASP A 127 -7.58 21.57 10.71
C ASP A 127 -9.02 21.07 10.52
N GLY A 128 -9.27 19.76 10.67
CA GLY A 128 -10.59 19.14 10.51
C GLY A 128 -11.07 19.04 9.05
N VAL A 129 -10.25 19.40 8.08
CA VAL A 129 -10.59 19.39 6.65
C VAL A 129 -10.35 17.99 6.06
N PRO A 130 -11.38 17.30 5.57
CA PRO A 130 -11.21 15.99 4.95
C PRO A 130 -10.52 16.09 3.59
N VAL A 131 -9.35 15.46 3.44
CA VAL A 131 -8.67 15.37 2.14
C VAL A 131 -9.32 14.30 1.27
N THR A 132 -10.04 14.74 0.23
CA THR A 132 -10.66 13.85 -0.75
C THR A 132 -9.64 13.25 -1.73
N HIS A 133 -10.04 12.21 -2.46
CA HIS A 133 -9.19 11.61 -3.50
C HIS A 133 -8.81 12.63 -4.59
N SER A 134 -9.75 13.47 -5.01
CA SER A 134 -9.52 14.48 -6.04
C SER A 134 -8.54 15.56 -5.58
N MET A 135 -8.67 16.04 -4.34
CA MET A 135 -7.74 17.01 -3.77
C MET A 135 -6.32 16.44 -3.71
N LEU A 136 -6.17 15.23 -3.19
CA LEU A 136 -4.87 14.56 -3.14
C LEU A 136 -4.26 14.36 -4.53
N ARG A 137 -5.10 14.07 -5.53
CA ARG A 137 -4.67 13.93 -6.92
C ARG A 137 -4.16 15.26 -7.49
N ILE A 138 -4.87 16.36 -7.26
CA ILE A 138 -4.49 17.70 -7.72
C ILE A 138 -3.13 18.08 -7.13
N MET A 139 -3.01 18.03 -5.80
CA MET A 139 -1.77 18.37 -5.11
C MET A 139 -0.59 17.46 -5.52
N ALA A 140 -0.84 16.18 -5.80
CA ALA A 140 0.20 15.29 -6.30
C ALA A 140 0.69 15.67 -7.70
N LEU A 141 -0.21 16.14 -8.58
CA LEU A 141 0.15 16.61 -9.92
C LEU A 141 0.93 17.92 -9.83
N GLU A 142 0.55 18.83 -8.94
CA GLU A 142 1.31 20.06 -8.66
C GLU A 142 2.72 19.72 -8.15
N ALA A 143 2.82 18.84 -7.15
CA ALA A 143 4.12 18.37 -6.65
C ALA A 143 4.97 17.69 -7.74
N ALA A 144 4.35 17.07 -8.74
CA ALA A 144 5.07 16.48 -9.87
C ALA A 144 5.60 17.55 -10.83
N ILE A 145 4.82 18.61 -11.09
CA ILE A 145 5.26 19.78 -11.86
C ILE A 145 6.46 20.43 -11.16
N ASP A 146 6.38 20.63 -9.85
CA ASP A 146 7.47 21.20 -9.04
C ASP A 146 8.72 20.31 -9.05
N ALA A 147 8.53 18.98 -9.10
CA ALA A 147 9.61 18.01 -9.26
C ALA A 147 10.16 17.91 -10.71
N GLY A 148 9.63 18.70 -11.65
CA GLY A 148 10.07 18.74 -13.05
C GLY A 148 9.57 17.58 -13.91
N LEU A 149 8.58 16.82 -13.44
CA LEU A 149 7.96 15.73 -14.21
C LEU A 149 7.03 16.27 -15.29
N GLN A 150 7.06 15.64 -16.46
CA GLN A 150 6.14 15.94 -17.56
C GLN A 150 4.80 15.23 -17.36
N ASP A 151 3.73 15.77 -17.96
CA ASP A 151 2.35 15.25 -17.84
C ASP A 151 2.18 13.75 -18.11
N HIS A 152 3.03 13.18 -18.97
CA HIS A 152 2.97 11.76 -19.35
C HIS A 152 3.76 10.84 -18.41
N GLU A 153 4.59 11.40 -17.54
CA GLU A 153 5.40 10.65 -16.58
C GLU A 153 4.59 10.32 -15.34
N PHE A 154 3.72 11.25 -14.89
CA PHE A 154 2.96 11.09 -13.67
C PHE A 154 1.49 11.54 -13.79
N TYR A 155 0.58 10.59 -13.63
CA TYR A 155 -0.86 10.83 -13.74
C TYR A 155 -1.61 10.95 -12.40
N ALA A 156 -0.91 10.71 -11.28
CA ALA A 156 -1.52 10.57 -9.95
C ALA A 156 -2.76 9.63 -9.95
N GLY A 157 -2.71 8.54 -10.73
CA GLY A 157 -3.85 7.64 -10.91
C GLY A 157 -4.21 6.85 -9.64
N TRP A 158 -5.35 6.14 -9.69
CA TRP A 158 -5.89 5.39 -8.54
C TRP A 158 -4.86 4.48 -7.85
N HIS A 159 -4.04 3.76 -8.63
CA HIS A 159 -2.99 2.89 -8.11
C HIS A 159 -1.93 3.65 -7.32
N TRP A 160 -1.53 4.84 -7.79
CA TRP A 160 -0.57 5.67 -7.08
C TRP A 160 -1.17 6.24 -5.80
N VAL A 161 -2.40 6.79 -5.85
CA VAL A 161 -3.09 7.32 -4.66
C VAL A 161 -3.30 6.23 -3.60
N HIS A 162 -3.73 5.04 -4.03
CA HIS A 162 -3.83 3.89 -3.13
C HIS A 162 -2.46 3.51 -2.56
N GLY A 163 -1.42 3.52 -3.39
CA GLY A 163 -0.04 3.29 -2.98
C GLY A 163 0.39 4.28 -1.90
N PHE A 164 0.30 5.57 -2.17
CA PHE A 164 0.60 6.67 -1.25
C PHE A 164 -0.07 6.48 0.11
N LYS A 165 -1.39 6.26 0.13
CA LYS A 165 -2.12 6.04 1.39
C LYS A 165 -1.61 4.82 2.16
N ARG A 166 -1.35 3.70 1.46
CA ARG A 166 -0.81 2.49 2.09
C ARG A 166 0.61 2.72 2.64
N ARG A 167 1.45 3.46 1.91
CA ARG A 167 2.84 3.76 2.32
C ARG A 167 2.88 4.59 3.60
N HIS A 168 1.98 5.55 3.72
CA HIS A 168 1.94 6.49 4.84
C HIS A 168 0.89 6.16 5.91
N GLY A 169 0.32 4.96 5.89
CA GLY A 169 -0.66 4.52 6.90
C GLY A 169 -1.97 5.33 6.93
N LEU A 170 -2.29 6.07 5.87
CA LEU A 170 -3.49 6.89 5.79
C LEU A 170 -4.73 6.00 5.60
N SER A 171 -5.72 6.16 6.48
CA SER A 171 -6.99 5.45 6.36
C SER A 171 -7.75 5.84 5.08
N LEU A 172 -8.33 4.84 4.42
CA LEU A 172 -9.24 5.00 3.27
C LEU A 172 -10.67 5.34 3.68
N ARG A 173 -11.03 5.13 4.95
CA ARG A 173 -12.38 5.38 5.45
C ARG A 173 -12.57 6.86 5.72
N ALA A 174 -13.61 7.44 5.12
CA ALA A 174 -14.18 8.68 5.62
C ALA A 174 -14.69 8.44 7.06
N ARG A 175 -14.46 9.39 7.97
CA ARG A 175 -15.13 9.40 9.28
C ARG A 175 -16.63 9.56 9.03
N THR A 176 -17.40 8.50 9.20
CA THR A 176 -18.87 8.51 9.02
C THR A 176 -19.64 8.63 10.33
N ARG A 177 -19.00 9.04 11.43
CA ARG A 177 -19.72 9.31 12.68
C ARG A 177 -19.01 10.36 13.54
N ILE A 178 -19.81 11.28 14.05
CA ILE A 178 -19.45 12.47 14.84
C ILE A 178 -18.71 12.13 16.15
N GLY A 179 -18.84 10.91 16.69
CA GLY A 179 -18.34 10.55 18.04
C GLY A 179 -16.84 10.24 18.17
N GLN A 180 -15.95 10.91 17.44
CA GLN A 180 -14.51 10.81 17.68
C GLN A 180 -13.85 12.18 17.60
N ASP A 181 -14.30 13.15 18.38
CA ASP A 181 -13.49 14.34 18.62
C ASP A 181 -12.11 13.93 19.14
N THR A 182 -11.12 14.77 18.87
CA THR A 182 -9.74 14.60 19.35
C THR A 182 -9.75 14.45 20.88
N PRO A 183 -8.87 13.63 21.50
CA PRO A 183 -8.89 13.42 22.96
C PRO A 183 -8.90 14.75 23.76
N ASP A 184 -8.16 15.75 23.28
CA ASP A 184 -8.12 17.11 23.86
C ASP A 184 -9.48 17.84 23.81
N ASP A 185 -10.20 17.77 22.69
CA ASP A 185 -11.53 18.39 22.57
C ASP A 185 -12.57 17.65 23.44
N GLY A 186 -12.36 16.35 23.64
CA GLY A 186 -13.17 15.53 24.54
C GLY A 186 -13.04 15.93 26.01
N ASP A 187 -11.82 16.27 26.45
CA ASP A 187 -11.56 16.68 27.83
C ASP A 187 -12.16 18.07 28.14
N GLU A 188 -12.06 19.03 27.21
CA GLU A 188 -12.69 20.35 27.37
C GLU A 188 -14.23 20.26 27.37
N ALA A 189 -14.79 19.43 26.48
CA ALA A 189 -16.24 19.18 26.44
C ALA A 189 -16.73 18.48 27.72
N LEU A 190 -15.97 17.51 28.24
CA LEU A 190 -16.27 16.81 29.49
C LEU A 190 -16.18 17.76 30.69
N GLU A 191 -15.17 18.62 30.74
CA GLU A 191 -15.03 19.59 31.82
C GLU A 191 -16.14 20.64 31.80
N THR A 192 -16.51 21.11 30.61
CA THR A 192 -17.63 22.04 30.43
C THR A 192 -18.96 21.42 30.85
N PHE A 193 -19.20 20.16 30.46
CA PHE A 193 -20.38 19.42 30.89
C PHE A 193 -20.39 19.19 32.41
N ALA A 194 -19.27 18.73 32.98
CA ALA A 194 -19.14 18.50 34.42
C ALA A 194 -19.36 19.78 35.24
N ARG A 195 -18.83 20.92 34.78
CA ARG A 195 -19.04 22.24 35.41
C ARG A 195 -20.51 22.63 35.41
N ARG A 196 -21.19 22.42 34.28
CA ARG A 196 -22.64 22.69 34.15
C ARG A 196 -23.47 21.80 35.08
N VAL A 197 -23.17 20.50 35.14
CA VAL A 197 -23.86 19.56 36.03
C VAL A 197 -23.68 19.97 37.49
N ARG A 198 -22.46 20.30 37.92
CA ARG A 198 -22.20 20.77 39.30
C ARG A 198 -22.98 22.03 39.65
N SER A 199 -23.08 22.98 38.73
CA SER A 199 -23.86 24.21 38.91
C SER A 199 -25.34 23.90 39.15
N ILE A 200 -25.93 23.03 38.32
CA ILE A 200 -27.34 22.64 38.41
C ILE A 200 -27.60 21.88 39.72
N VAL A 201 -26.69 21.00 40.13
CA VAL A 201 -26.79 20.25 41.39
C VAL A 201 -26.81 21.18 42.60
N ALA A 202 -25.93 22.19 42.61
CA ALA A 202 -25.86 23.16 43.70
C ALA A 202 -27.07 24.10 43.73
N GLU A 203 -27.51 24.60 42.56
CA GLU A 203 -28.65 25.51 42.44
C GLU A 203 -29.97 24.86 42.87
N HIS A 204 -30.18 23.60 42.48
CA HIS A 204 -31.44 22.88 42.74
C HIS A 204 -31.36 21.91 43.93
N ASN A 205 -30.25 21.93 44.68
CA ASN A 205 -30.00 21.06 45.84
C ASN A 205 -30.29 19.56 45.54
N ILE A 206 -29.76 19.08 44.42
CA ILE A 206 -30.03 17.73 43.89
C ILE A 206 -29.16 16.71 44.63
N ASP A 207 -29.77 15.89 45.47
CA ASP A 207 -29.06 14.92 46.31
C ASP A 207 -28.82 13.56 45.61
N ARG A 208 -29.53 13.30 44.50
CA ARG A 208 -29.40 12.05 43.71
C ARG A 208 -29.49 12.30 42.22
N ILE A 209 -28.52 11.78 41.46
CA ILE A 209 -28.49 11.77 40.00
C ILE A 209 -28.57 10.31 39.55
N TYR A 210 -29.47 10.01 38.61
CA TYR A 210 -29.61 8.70 38.01
C TYR A 210 -29.09 8.71 36.57
N ASN A 211 -28.41 7.65 36.16
CA ASN A 211 -28.13 7.42 34.74
C ASN A 211 -29.42 7.00 34.04
N ALA A 212 -29.74 7.62 32.91
CA ALA A 212 -30.79 7.14 32.02
C ALA A 212 -30.19 6.04 31.13
N ASP A 213 -30.31 4.78 31.58
CA ASP A 213 -30.18 3.56 30.76
C ASP A 213 -31.53 3.27 30.09
#